data_AF-A0A7W2AR22-F1
#
_entry.id   AF-A0A7W2AR22-F1
#
_cell.length_a   1.000
_cell.length_b   1.000
_cell.length_c   1.000
_cell.angle_alpha   90.00
_cell.angle_beta   90.00
_cell.angle_gamma   90.00
#
_symmetry.space_group_name_H-M   'P 1'
#
loop_
_entity.id
_entity.type
_entity.pdbx_description
1 polymer ?
#
loop_
_entity_poly.entity_id
_entity_poly.type
_entity_poly.pdbx_seq_one_letter_code
_entity_poly.pdbx_strand_id
1 'polypeptide(L)'
;MSVQRRDEKISYDMEHDVLYIFFGKPRFGYEDEISPGIFIRKDDCTDEVIGAIVMDYQRLNKDHLANILPFKIDFERIHQNFVQ
;
A
#
# COMPACT_ATOMS: atom_id res chain seq x y z
N MET A 1 19.32 6.02 -7.08
CA MET A 1 18.50 7.21 -6.76
C MET A 1 17.11 6.73 -6.42
N SER A 2 16.76 6.62 -5.14
CA SER A 2 15.45 6.15 -4.71
C SER A 2 14.59 7.38 -4.43
N VAL A 3 13.62 7.67 -5.31
CA VAL A 3 12.69 8.79 -5.12
C VAL A 3 11.76 8.42 -3.97
N GLN A 4 12.05 8.93 -2.78
CA GLN A 4 11.11 8.97 -1.67
C GLN A 4 9.95 9.88 -2.10
N ARG A 5 8.76 9.31 -2.37
CA ARG A 5 7.56 10.12 -2.63
C ARG A 5 7.18 10.79 -1.31
N ARG A 6 7.44 12.09 -1.17
CA ARG A 6 7.30 12.90 0.06
C ARG A 6 5.87 12.99 0.64
N ASP A 7 4.88 12.41 -0.03
CA ASP A 7 3.46 12.53 0.30
C ASP A 7 2.80 11.15 0.45
N GLU A 8 3.44 10.21 1.14
CA GLU A 8 2.82 8.91 1.46
C GLU A 8 1.98 9.02 2.75
N LYS A 9 0.71 8.65 2.67
CA LYS A 9 -0.19 8.55 3.81
C LYS A 9 -0.49 7.09 4.07
N ILE A 10 -0.17 6.64 5.27
CA ILE A 10 -0.31 5.25 5.69
C ILE A 10 -1.30 5.21 6.85
N SER A 11 -2.24 4.27 6.79
CA SER A 11 -3.20 4.01 7.85
C SER A 11 -3.33 2.51 8.01
N TYR A 12 -3.29 2.02 9.25
CA TYR A 12 -3.51 0.62 9.55
C TYR A 12 -4.80 0.49 10.37
N ASP A 13 -5.70 -0.36 9.90
CA ASP A 13 -6.91 -0.76 10.59
C ASP A 13 -6.62 -2.04 11.37
N MET A 14 -6.50 -1.90 12.68
CA MET A 14 -6.20 -3.01 13.58
C MET A 14 -7.39 -3.95 13.77
N GLU A 15 -8.64 -3.46 13.67
CA GLU A 15 -9.84 -4.27 13.88
C GLU A 15 -10.05 -5.26 12.73
N HIS A 16 -9.68 -4.84 11.51
CA HIS A 16 -9.86 -5.63 10.30
C HIS A 16 -8.56 -6.17 9.69
N ASP A 17 -7.39 -5.90 10.29
CA ASP A 17 -6.05 -6.25 9.77
C ASP A 17 -5.84 -5.76 8.32
N VAL A 18 -6.15 -4.48 8.08
CA VAL A 18 -6.04 -3.86 6.76
C VAL A 18 -5.05 -2.71 6.77
N LEU A 19 -4.05 -2.78 5.90
CA LEU A 19 -3.09 -1.71 5.66
C LEU A 19 -3.48 -0.90 4.43
N TYR A 20 -3.70 0.40 4.62
CA TYR A 20 -3.96 1.37 3.57
C TYR A 20 -2.73 2.23 3.31
N ILE A 21 -2.31 2.29 2.05
CA ILE A 21 -1.18 3.07 1.57
C ILE A 21 -1.70 4.00 0.47
N PHE A 22 -1.52 5.31 0.65
CA PHE A 22 -1.89 6.31 -0.34
C PHE A 22 -0.67 7.16 -0.71
N PHE A 23 -0.52 7.49 -1.98
CA PHE A 23 0.55 8.34 -2.50
C PHE A 23 -0.01 9.64 -3.06
N GLY A 24 0.55 10.77 -2.62
CA GLY A 24 0.21 12.08 -3.15
C GLY A 24 -1.13 12.62 -2.64
N LYS A 25 -1.80 13.39 -3.49
CA LYS A 25 -3.07 14.05 -3.17
C LYS A 25 -4.24 13.07 -3.33
N PRO A 26 -5.33 13.21 -2.55
CA PRO A 26 -6.56 12.45 -2.77
C PRO A 26 -7.06 12.64 -4.21
N ARG A 27 -7.24 11.53 -4.93
CA ARG A 27 -7.74 11.50 -6.31
C ARG A 27 -8.67 10.32 -6.51
N PHE A 28 -9.54 10.45 -7.51
CA PHE A 28 -10.31 9.35 -8.03
C PHE A 28 -9.38 8.34 -8.69
N GLY A 29 -9.76 7.09 -8.55
CA GLY A 29 -8.98 5.96 -8.97
C GLY A 29 -9.74 4.69 -8.67
N TYR A 30 -9.32 3.64 -9.35
CA TYR A 30 -9.92 2.33 -9.27
C TYR A 30 -8.97 1.36 -8.57
N GLU A 31 -9.53 0.32 -7.96
CA GLU A 31 -8.79 -0.76 -7.32
C GLU A 31 -8.71 -1.98 -8.23
N ASP A 32 -7.48 -2.40 -8.53
CA ASP A 32 -7.20 -3.68 -9.18
C ASP A 32 -6.64 -4.66 -8.17
N GLU A 33 -7.28 -5.83 -8.03
CA GLU A 33 -6.72 -6.94 -7.28
C GLU A 33 -5.60 -7.60 -8.08
N ILE A 34 -4.37 -7.53 -7.57
CA ILE A 34 -3.20 -8.12 -8.23
C ILE A 34 -2.78 -9.46 -7.64
N SER A 35 -3.28 -9.77 -6.44
CA SER A 35 -3.04 -11.00 -5.70
C SER A 35 -4.14 -11.11 -4.63
N PRO A 36 -4.52 -12.31 -4.16
CA PRO A 36 -5.55 -12.47 -3.15
C PRO A 36 -5.36 -11.55 -1.94
N GLY A 37 -6.29 -10.61 -1.74
CA GLY A 37 -6.25 -9.65 -0.62
C GLY A 37 -5.27 -8.48 -0.81
N ILE A 38 -4.66 -8.31 -1.99
CA ILE A 38 -3.77 -7.20 -2.31
C ILE A 38 -4.35 -6.43 -3.49
N PHE A 39 -4.78 -5.21 -3.21
CA PHE A 39 -5.37 -4.30 -4.18
C PHE A 39 -4.41 -3.14 -4.45
N ILE A 40 -4.25 -2.78 -5.71
CA ILE A 40 -3.54 -1.58 -6.12
C ILE A 40 -4.54 -0.54 -6.54
N ARG A 41 -4.35 0.67 -6.01
CA ARG A 41 -5.13 1.82 -6.40
C ARG A 41 -4.41 2.58 -7.50
N LYS A 42 -5.06 2.73 -8.65
CA LYS A 42 -4.52 3.44 -9.81
C LYS A 42 -5.38 4.65 -10.16
N ASP A 43 -4.76 5.69 -10.69
CA ASP A 43 -5.46 6.88 -11.18
C ASP A 43 -6.22 6.54 -12.46
N ASP A 44 -7.53 6.87 -12.51
CA ASP A 44 -8.42 6.50 -13.63
C ASP A 44 -7.97 7.08 -14.98
N CYS A 45 -7.25 8.21 -14.97
CA CYS A 45 -6.86 8.92 -16.18
C CYS A 45 -5.48 8.51 -16.69
N THR A 46 -4.56 8.16 -15.79
CA THR A 46 -3.14 7.97 -16.10
C THR A 46 -2.64 6.55 -15.89
N ASP A 47 -3.44 5.70 -15.25
CA ASP A 47 -3.08 4.35 -14.82
C ASP A 47 -1.87 4.30 -13.86
N GLU A 48 -1.49 5.44 -13.31
CA GLU A 48 -0.39 5.53 -12.35
C GLU A 48 -0.82 4.97 -10.99
N VAL A 49 0.09 4.24 -10.33
CA VAL A 49 -0.16 3.74 -8.97
C VAL A 49 -0.19 4.90 -7.99
N ILE A 50 -1.36 5.10 -7.38
CA ILE A 50 -1.65 6.13 -6.37
C ILE A 50 -1.85 5.54 -4.98
N GLY A 51 -1.82 4.21 -4.83
CA GLY A 51 -1.88 3.56 -3.52
C GLY A 51 -1.97 2.05 -3.59
N ALA A 52 -2.12 1.44 -2.41
CA ALA A 52 -2.43 0.02 -2.27
C ALA A 52 -3.24 -0.23 -0.99
N ILE A 53 -4.01 -1.31 -1.02
CA ILE A 53 -4.75 -1.84 0.12
C ILE A 53 -4.29 -3.28 0.30
N VAL A 54 -3.81 -3.60 1.50
CA VAL A 54 -3.32 -4.94 1.84
C VAL A 54 -4.18 -5.48 2.97
N MET A 55 -4.99 -6.49 2.65
CA MET A 55 -5.81 -7.23 3.60
C MET A 55 -4.97 -8.31 4.30
N ASP A 56 -5.38 -8.71 5.51
CA ASP A 56 -4.67 -9.70 6.33
C ASP A 56 -3.17 -9.37 6.47
N TYR A 57 -2.84 -8.09 6.62
CA TYR A 57 -1.46 -7.59 6.52
C TYR A 57 -0.54 -8.31 7.50
N GLN A 58 -0.94 -8.54 8.75
CA GLN A 58 -0.12 -9.21 9.75
C GLN A 58 0.20 -10.66 9.39
N ARG A 59 -0.65 -11.32 8.60
CA ARG A 59 -0.48 -12.72 8.19
C ARG A 59 0.40 -12.88 6.96
N LEU A 60 0.55 -11.81 6.17
CA LEU A 60 1.32 -11.83 4.94
C LEU A 60 2.83 -11.69 5.19
N ASN A 61 3.59 -12.48 4.44
CA ASN A 61 5.05 -12.37 4.42
C ASN A 61 5.46 -11.05 3.73
N LYS A 62 6.24 -10.21 4.42
CA LYS A 62 6.67 -8.89 3.93
C LYS A 62 7.58 -8.98 2.70
N ASP A 63 8.40 -10.02 2.60
CA ASP A 63 9.23 -10.28 1.43
C ASP A 63 8.36 -10.60 0.20
N HIS A 64 7.28 -11.35 0.41
CA HIS A 64 6.33 -11.65 -0.66
C HIS A 64 5.60 -10.38 -1.13
N LEU A 65 5.13 -9.56 -0.18
CA LEU A 65 4.50 -8.27 -0.46
C LEU A 65 5.42 -7.32 -1.24
N ALA A 66 6.69 -7.23 -0.85
CA ALA A 66 7.68 -6.39 -1.51
C ALA A 66 7.98 -6.82 -2.96
N ASN A 67 7.80 -8.10 -3.28
CA ASN A 67 7.95 -8.63 -4.64
C ASN A 67 6.70 -8.43 -5.52
N ILE A 68 5.51 -8.41 -4.91
CA ILE A 68 4.24 -8.24 -5.62
C ILE A 68 3.96 -6.77 -5.94
N LEU A 69 4.26 -5.87 -5.00
CA LEU A 69 3.92 -4.47 -5.17
C LEU A 69 4.86 -3.79 -6.19
N PRO A 70 4.33 -3.01 -7.14
CA PRO A 70 5.08 -2.32 -8.18
C PRO A 70 5.78 -1.05 -7.65
N PHE A 71 5.88 -0.88 -6.34
CA PHE A 71 6.52 0.25 -5.69
C PHE A 71 7.34 -0.21 -4.49
N LYS A 72 8.35 0.58 -4.14
CA LYS A 72 9.20 0.31 -2.98
C LYS A 72 8.60 0.98 -1.75
N ILE A 73 8.33 0.18 -0.72
CA ILE A 73 7.88 0.66 0.58
C ILE A 73 8.63 -0.05 1.69
N ASP A 74 8.88 0.67 2.79
CA ASP A 74 9.53 0.13 3.97
C ASP A 74 8.49 -0.42 4.95
N PHE A 75 8.26 -1.74 4.89
CA PHE A 75 7.30 -2.43 5.75
C PHE A 75 7.72 -2.51 7.21
N GLU A 76 9.03 -2.52 7.50
CA GLU A 76 9.55 -2.50 8.87
C GLU A 76 9.17 -1.18 9.55
N ARG A 77 9.38 -0.07 8.86
CA ARG A 77 8.95 1.25 9.35
C ARG A 77 7.44 1.32 9.55
N ILE A 78 6.65 0.74 8.64
CA ILE A 78 5.18 0.72 8.77
C ILE A 78 4.77 -0.06 10.00
N HIS A 79 5.34 -1.26 10.18
CA HIS A 79 5.04 -2.11 11.32
C HIS A 79 5.33 -1.38 12.63
N GLN A 80 6.52 -0.78 12.77
CA GLN A 80 6.91 -0.08 14.00
C GLN A 80 6.07 1.16 14.34
N ASN A 81 5.55 1.88 13.33
CA ASN A 81 4.86 3.16 13.55
C ASN A 81 3.33 3.05 13.55
N PHE A 82 2.77 2.06 12.87
CA PHE A 82 1.32 1.96 12.64
C PHE A 82 0.71 0.65 13.17
N VAL A 83 1.52 -0.38 13.39
CA VAL A 83 1.07 -1.66 13.94
C VAL A 83 1.60 -1.78 15.36
N GLN A 84 0.75 -1.46 16.35
CA GLN A 84 1.05 -1.61 17.77
C GLN A 84 0.53 -2.94 18.32
#